data_AF-A0AAD8SR13-F1
#
_entry.id   AF-A0AAD8SR13-F1
#
_cell.length_a   1.000
_cell.length_b   1.000
_cell.length_c   1.000
_cell.angle_alpha   90.00
_cell.angle_beta   90.00
_cell.angle_gamma   90.00
#
_symmetry.space_group_name_H-M   'P 1'
#
loop_
_entity.id
_entity.type
_entity.pdbx_description
1 polymer ?
#
loop_
_entity_poly.entity_id
_entity_poly.type
_entity_poly.pdbx_seq_one_letter_code
_entity_poly.pdbx_strand_id
1 'polypeptide(L)'
;MGGRLRHNHQIHSSLRRVHLRIPSTAEPSSQPAAVADADRRAPRRPEPGAMEGGLANPAAEVRQVWASNLEEEFERIRSAKEKYPYVSMDTEFPGEIHTPINKQYWELSPSERYEGIKANVNALHLIQVGLAFATADSRPSVAFEINLREFDPLVHPHNPTSIELLTKSGIDFDRNRAEGVDASRLAILLEESGILGNSGITWVTFDPASDFAYLVKLLTARDLPDTLSDFLRNVGNFFGNEVYDVKYMIRGLRYLPGKLEDMARSIGVKRETGSSHHAGSDSILAWNAFRKLRDLHFSQTGVRQFAGVLNALGPIPSGCGVNSAAAATGDGSGSSSNKPPVGDN
;
A
#
# COMPACT_ATOMS: atom_id res chain seq x y z
N MET A 1 16.69 -3.25 -70.75
CA MET A 1 17.44 -4.25 -69.96
C MET A 1 17.09 -3.97 -68.50
N GLY A 2 16.15 -4.66 -67.85
CA GLY A 2 16.19 -6.09 -67.47
C GLY A 2 17.14 -6.24 -66.28
N GLY A 3 16.78 -6.65 -65.06
CA GLY A 3 15.54 -7.13 -64.47
C GLY A 3 15.70 -7.23 -62.94
N ARG A 4 14.59 -7.43 -62.24
CA ARG A 4 14.50 -7.82 -60.81
C ARG A 4 15.25 -9.14 -60.56
N LEU A 5 15.77 -9.35 -59.36
CA LEU A 5 15.71 -10.64 -58.66
C LEU A 5 15.80 -10.44 -57.13
N ARG A 6 14.78 -10.96 -56.44
CA ARG A 6 14.69 -11.23 -54.99
C ARG A 6 15.62 -12.40 -54.62
N HIS A 7 15.99 -12.57 -53.35
CA HIS A 7 16.16 -13.83 -52.57
C HIS A 7 16.55 -13.40 -51.13
N ASN A 8 15.68 -13.43 -50.11
CA ASN A 8 15.28 -14.56 -49.26
C ASN A 8 16.46 -15.33 -48.63
N HIS A 9 16.77 -15.11 -47.34
CA HIS A 9 17.54 -16.04 -46.50
C HIS A 9 17.05 -16.05 -45.03
N GLN A 10 16.16 -17.01 -44.82
CA GLN A 10 16.02 -17.97 -43.73
C GLN A 10 16.93 -17.90 -42.48
N ILE A 11 16.23 -18.11 -41.36
CA ILE A 11 16.65 -18.37 -39.97
C ILE A 11 17.57 -19.59 -39.85
N HIS A 12 18.58 -19.54 -38.97
CA HIS A 12 19.06 -20.72 -38.24
C HIS A 12 19.54 -20.38 -36.83
N SER A 13 18.72 -20.78 -35.85
CA SER A 13 19.06 -20.90 -34.42
C SER A 13 19.99 -22.10 -34.19
N SER A 14 21.08 -21.91 -33.44
CA SER A 14 21.94 -23.00 -32.96
C SER A 14 21.93 -23.06 -31.43
N LEU A 15 21.16 -23.99 -30.88
CA LEU A 15 21.23 -24.41 -29.48
C LEU A 15 22.16 -25.62 -29.39
N ARG A 16 23.29 -25.50 -28.69
CA ARG A 16 24.17 -26.63 -28.34
C ARG A 16 23.71 -27.24 -27.01
N ARG A 17 23.28 -28.49 -27.08
CA ARG A 17 23.00 -29.39 -25.95
C ARG A 17 24.32 -30.07 -25.56
N VAL A 18 24.74 -29.95 -24.30
CA VAL A 18 25.85 -30.74 -23.75
C VAL A 18 25.25 -31.86 -22.90
N HIS A 19 25.50 -33.11 -23.29
CA HIS A 19 25.28 -34.31 -22.47
C HIS A 19 26.64 -34.80 -21.98
N LEU A 20 26.78 -35.02 -20.67
CA LEU A 20 27.92 -35.73 -20.09
C LEU A 20 27.41 -36.93 -19.30
N ARG A 21 27.82 -38.11 -19.79
CA ARG A 21 27.67 -39.45 -19.19
C ARG A 21 28.56 -39.58 -17.95
N ILE A 22 28.10 -40.32 -16.96
CA ILE A 22 28.94 -40.90 -15.89
C ILE A 22 28.66 -42.42 -15.86
N PRO A 23 29.69 -43.30 -15.76
CA PRO A 23 29.53 -44.75 -15.90
C PRO A 23 29.29 -45.50 -14.58
N SER A 24 28.78 -46.72 -14.76
CA SER A 24 28.40 -47.76 -13.79
C SER A 24 29.57 -48.62 -13.33
N THR A 25 29.58 -49.06 -12.07
CA THR A 25 30.28 -50.28 -11.59
C THR A 25 29.52 -50.95 -10.45
N ALA A 26 29.54 -52.29 -10.43
CA ALA A 26 28.73 -53.20 -9.63
C ALA A 26 29.37 -53.66 -8.30
N GLU A 27 28.50 -53.98 -7.33
CA GLU A 27 28.45 -55.02 -6.25
C GLU A 27 29.68 -55.89 -5.87
N PRO A 28 29.81 -56.40 -4.60
CA PRO A 28 28.86 -57.38 -4.02
C PRO A 28 28.57 -57.41 -2.50
N SER A 29 27.54 -58.21 -2.22
CA SER A 29 26.90 -58.76 -1.01
C SER A 29 27.68 -59.00 0.29
N SER A 30 26.98 -58.79 1.42
CA SER A 30 27.11 -59.59 2.66
C SER A 30 25.94 -59.30 3.64
N GLN A 31 25.23 -60.35 4.08
CA GLN A 31 24.39 -60.34 5.29
C GLN A 31 25.24 -60.78 6.50
N PRO A 32 24.89 -60.39 7.73
CA PRO A 32 24.13 -61.33 8.57
C PRO A 32 23.11 -60.73 9.57
N ALA A 33 22.19 -61.62 9.95
CA ALA A 33 21.55 -61.84 11.25
C ALA A 33 20.49 -60.86 11.83
N ALA A 34 19.42 -61.49 12.31
CA ALA A 34 18.22 -60.95 12.92
C ALA A 34 18.45 -60.33 14.31
N VAL A 35 17.71 -59.25 14.61
CA VAL A 35 17.41 -58.83 15.98
C VAL A 35 15.96 -58.30 16.05
N ALA A 36 15.18 -58.98 16.89
CA ALA A 36 13.99 -58.62 17.65
C ALA A 36 12.98 -57.56 17.13
N ASP A 37 11.75 -58.07 17.02
CA ASP A 37 10.46 -57.41 16.95
C ASP A 37 10.24 -56.45 18.15
N ALA A 38 9.93 -55.19 17.85
CA ALA A 38 9.42 -54.20 18.81
C ALA A 38 8.59 -53.14 18.07
N ASP A 39 7.28 -53.30 18.18
CA ASP A 39 6.22 -52.28 18.22
C ASP A 39 6.38 -51.05 17.29
N ARG A 40 5.86 -51.17 16.06
CA ARG A 40 5.56 -50.03 15.19
C ARG A 40 4.06 -49.99 14.90
N ARG A 41 3.30 -49.35 15.78
CA ARG A 41 1.99 -48.79 15.40
C ARG A 41 2.20 -47.76 14.30
N ALA A 42 1.69 -48.08 13.10
CA ALA A 42 1.55 -47.12 12.02
C ALA A 42 0.78 -45.88 12.50
N PRO A 43 1.11 -44.66 12.05
CA PRO A 43 0.29 -43.50 12.33
C PRO A 43 -1.09 -43.73 11.71
N ARG A 44 -2.12 -43.75 12.56
CA ARG A 44 -3.52 -43.84 12.13
C ARG A 44 -3.80 -42.65 11.22
N ARG A 45 -4.30 -42.94 10.02
CA ARG A 45 -4.92 -41.96 9.12
C ARG A 45 -5.96 -41.18 9.92
N PRO A 46 -5.99 -39.84 9.90
CA PRO A 46 -7.08 -39.12 10.52
C PRO A 46 -8.37 -39.51 9.78
N GLU A 47 -9.32 -40.07 10.53
CA GLU A 47 -10.72 -40.21 10.14
C GLU A 47 -11.23 -38.84 9.66
N PRO A 48 -12.06 -38.77 8.61
CA PRO A 48 -12.69 -37.52 8.20
C PRO A 48 -13.71 -37.12 9.27
N GLY A 49 -13.21 -36.36 10.26
CA GLY A 49 -14.00 -35.69 11.27
C GLY A 49 -14.93 -34.69 10.61
N ALA A 50 -16.15 -34.67 11.14
CA ALA A 50 -17.27 -33.81 10.78
C ALA A 50 -16.84 -32.46 10.19
N MET A 51 -17.36 -32.19 8.99
CA MET A 51 -17.43 -30.85 8.42
C MET A 51 -18.14 -29.96 9.44
N GLU A 52 -17.38 -29.21 10.25
CA GLU A 52 -17.89 -27.98 10.83
C GLU A 52 -18.41 -27.16 9.65
N GLY A 53 -19.73 -27.02 9.59
CA GLY A 53 -20.39 -26.05 8.73
C GLY A 53 -19.98 -24.67 9.21
N GLY A 54 -18.78 -24.23 8.82
CA GLY A 54 -18.35 -22.85 8.93
C GLY A 54 -19.31 -22.05 8.08
N LEU A 55 -20.26 -21.37 8.73
CA LEU A 55 -20.99 -20.28 8.11
C LEU A 55 -19.93 -19.38 7.49
N ALA A 56 -19.88 -19.34 6.16
CA ALA A 56 -18.96 -18.49 5.44
C ALA A 56 -19.12 -17.09 6.02
N ASN A 57 -18.05 -16.54 6.61
CA ASN A 57 -18.10 -15.17 7.12
C ASN A 57 -18.56 -14.29 5.95
N PRO A 58 -19.63 -13.48 6.11
CA PRO A 58 -20.15 -12.68 5.01
C PRO A 58 -19.03 -11.81 4.44
N ALA A 59 -19.10 -11.58 3.12
CA ALA A 59 -18.15 -10.71 2.45
C ALA A 59 -18.16 -9.32 3.11
N ALA A 60 -16.99 -8.68 3.18
CA ALA A 60 -16.85 -7.37 3.80
C ALA A 60 -17.82 -6.36 3.16
N GLU A 61 -18.46 -5.51 3.95
CA GLU A 61 -19.29 -4.42 3.43
C GLU A 61 -18.40 -3.25 3.00
N VAL A 62 -18.55 -2.76 1.77
CA VAL A 62 -17.90 -1.52 1.32
C VAL A 62 -18.92 -0.40 1.36
N ARG A 63 -18.76 0.51 2.33
CA ARG A 63 -19.64 1.64 2.57
C ARG A 63 -19.18 2.84 1.76
N GLN A 64 -20.04 3.26 0.84
CA GLN A 64 -19.79 4.43 0.00
C GLN A 64 -20.04 5.72 0.80
N VAL A 65 -18.98 6.53 0.95
CA VAL A 65 -19.02 7.78 1.70
C VAL A 65 -18.99 8.95 0.74
N TRP A 66 -20.02 9.79 0.85
CA TRP A 66 -20.30 11.00 0.08
C TRP A 66 -20.53 12.16 1.03
N ALA A 67 -20.67 13.39 0.53
CA ALA A 67 -20.89 14.55 1.39
C ALA A 67 -22.15 14.43 2.27
N SER A 68 -23.19 13.75 1.77
CA SER A 68 -24.49 13.61 2.44
C SER A 68 -24.48 12.68 3.66
N ASN A 69 -23.57 11.71 3.73
CA ASN A 69 -23.46 10.76 4.84
C ASN A 69 -22.11 10.80 5.56
N LEU A 70 -21.22 11.73 5.20
CA LEU A 70 -19.86 11.84 5.73
C LEU A 70 -19.80 11.78 7.26
N GLU A 71 -20.59 12.61 7.94
CA GLU A 71 -20.60 12.66 9.42
C GLU A 71 -21.04 11.33 10.04
N GLU A 72 -22.10 10.72 9.51
CA GLU A 72 -22.62 9.45 10.00
C GLU A 72 -21.56 8.34 9.86
N GLU A 73 -20.88 8.28 8.72
CA GLU A 73 -19.85 7.28 8.47
C GLU A 73 -18.60 7.52 9.31
N PHE A 74 -18.27 8.77 9.64
CA PHE A 74 -17.18 9.07 10.56
C PHE A 74 -17.48 8.68 12.02
N GLU A 75 -18.74 8.75 12.47
CA GLU A 75 -19.13 8.15 13.76
C GLU A 75 -18.90 6.63 13.78
N ARG A 76 -19.13 5.96 12.63
CA ARG A 76 -18.86 4.53 12.48
C ARG A 76 -17.37 4.24 12.47
N ILE A 77 -16.55 5.08 11.83
CA ILE A 77 -15.09 4.98 11.88
C ILE A 77 -14.58 5.10 13.32
N ARG A 78 -15.05 6.10 14.08
CA ARG A 78 -14.69 6.28 15.51
C ARG A 78 -15.05 5.04 16.32
N SER A 79 -16.25 4.49 16.10
CA SER A 79 -16.70 3.25 16.76
C SER A 79 -15.91 2.00 16.33
N ALA A 80 -15.49 1.94 15.07
CA ALA A 80 -14.72 0.82 14.52
C ALA A 80 -13.31 0.78 15.12
N LYS A 81 -12.65 1.93 15.24
CA LYS A 81 -11.32 2.06 15.85
C LYS A 81 -11.21 1.39 17.22
N GLU A 82 -12.24 1.50 18.06
CA GLU A 82 -12.25 0.90 19.41
C GLU A 82 -12.15 -0.63 19.40
N LYS A 83 -12.57 -1.28 18.31
CA LYS A 83 -12.65 -2.74 18.18
C LYS A 83 -11.59 -3.31 17.24
N TYR A 84 -11.13 -2.51 16.29
CA TYR A 84 -10.29 -2.95 15.17
C TYR A 84 -8.98 -2.16 15.18
N PRO A 85 -7.89 -2.72 15.76
CA PRO A 85 -6.61 -2.01 15.88
C PRO A 85 -5.82 -1.96 14.57
N TYR A 86 -6.33 -2.55 13.49
CA TYR A 86 -5.70 -2.50 12.17
C TYR A 86 -6.57 -1.72 11.18
N VAL A 87 -5.92 -0.84 10.43
CA VAL A 87 -6.51 -0.11 9.32
C VAL A 87 -5.69 -0.40 8.07
N SER A 88 -6.33 -0.97 7.06
CA SER A 88 -5.73 -1.06 5.73
C SER A 88 -6.21 0.08 4.86
N MET A 89 -5.31 0.65 4.07
CA MET A 89 -5.55 1.88 3.32
C MET A 89 -4.96 1.79 1.92
N ASP A 90 -5.67 2.41 0.99
CA ASP A 90 -5.34 2.57 -0.43
C ASP A 90 -6.01 3.86 -0.95
N THR A 91 -5.53 4.42 -2.06
CA THR A 91 -6.13 5.61 -2.66
C THR A 91 -6.23 5.52 -4.19
N GLU A 92 -7.21 6.22 -4.75
CA GLU A 92 -7.30 6.43 -6.21
C GLU A 92 -7.03 7.89 -6.56
N PHE A 93 -6.26 8.09 -7.62
CA PHE A 93 -5.81 9.40 -8.08
C PHE A 93 -5.53 9.38 -9.59
N PRO A 94 -5.41 10.54 -10.26
CA PRO A 94 -5.40 10.64 -11.72
C PRO A 94 -4.06 10.25 -12.37
N GLY A 95 -3.32 9.30 -11.77
CA GLY A 95 -2.03 8.79 -12.23
C GLY A 95 -0.87 9.77 -12.04
N GLU A 96 0.09 9.70 -12.96
CA GLU A 96 1.29 10.54 -12.98
C GLU A 96 1.40 11.30 -14.31
N ILE A 97 1.73 12.60 -14.22
CA ILE A 97 1.98 13.52 -15.34
C ILE A 97 3.44 13.99 -15.41
N HIS A 98 4.18 13.86 -14.31
CA HIS A 98 5.61 14.16 -14.22
C HIS A 98 6.39 12.86 -14.04
N THR A 99 7.27 12.56 -15.00
CA THR A 99 8.15 11.40 -14.95
C THR A 99 9.61 11.81 -15.08
N PRO A 100 10.55 11.13 -14.41
CA PRO A 100 11.97 11.42 -14.54
C PRO A 100 12.44 11.30 -15.99
N ILE A 101 13.16 12.31 -16.47
CA ILE A 101 13.76 12.31 -17.80
C ILE A 101 15.11 11.58 -17.73
N ASN A 102 15.35 10.63 -18.64
CA ASN A 102 16.62 9.92 -18.83
C ASN A 102 17.08 8.97 -17.69
N LYS A 103 16.20 8.59 -16.75
CA LYS A 103 16.49 7.57 -15.74
C LYS A 103 15.38 6.55 -15.67
N GLN A 104 15.76 5.29 -15.48
CA GLN A 104 14.79 4.24 -15.17
C GLN A 104 14.43 4.31 -13.68
N TYR A 105 13.20 3.93 -13.33
CA TYR A 105 12.69 4.05 -11.95
C TYR A 105 13.57 3.36 -10.88
N TRP A 106 14.18 2.22 -11.25
CA TRP A 106 15.07 1.47 -10.34
C TRP A 106 16.42 2.15 -10.11
N GLU A 107 16.83 3.06 -10.99
CA GLU A 107 18.09 3.82 -10.88
C GLU A 107 17.94 5.04 -9.97
N LEU A 108 16.70 5.46 -9.68
CA LEU A 108 16.42 6.61 -8.83
C LEU A 108 16.78 6.31 -7.37
N SER A 109 17.46 7.26 -6.74
CA SER A 109 17.58 7.30 -5.28
C SER A 109 16.20 7.52 -4.63
N PRO A 110 16.02 7.16 -3.34
CA PRO A 110 14.77 7.44 -2.63
C PRO A 110 14.34 8.91 -2.70
N SER A 111 15.28 9.85 -2.59
CA SER A 111 15.00 11.28 -2.69
C SER A 111 14.51 11.68 -4.09
N GLU A 112 15.11 11.15 -5.16
CA GLU A 112 14.64 11.43 -6.52
C GLU A 112 13.25 10.83 -6.80
N ARG A 113 12.95 9.65 -6.22
CA ARG A 113 11.60 9.08 -6.28
C ARG A 113 10.59 9.97 -5.56
N TYR A 114 10.96 10.46 -4.38
CA TYR A 114 10.14 11.41 -3.63
C TYR A 114 9.88 12.69 -4.42
N GLU A 115 10.89 13.28 -5.08
CA GLU A 115 10.68 14.47 -5.91
C GLU A 115 9.66 14.22 -7.04
N GLY A 116 9.71 13.05 -7.67
CA GLY A 116 8.71 12.65 -8.67
C GLY A 116 7.30 12.56 -8.08
N ILE A 117 7.16 11.91 -6.92
CA ILE A 117 5.87 11.81 -6.20
C ILE A 117 5.37 13.20 -5.80
N LYS A 118 6.22 14.03 -5.19
CA LYS A 118 5.93 15.40 -4.77
C LYS A 118 5.40 16.23 -5.93
N ALA A 119 6.10 16.22 -7.07
CA ALA A 119 5.69 16.97 -8.25
C ALA A 119 4.29 16.56 -8.74
N ASN A 120 4.00 15.26 -8.81
CA ASN A 120 2.69 14.76 -9.21
C ASN A 120 1.61 15.10 -8.19
N VAL A 121 1.82 14.77 -6.92
CA VAL A 121 0.81 14.94 -5.87
C VAL A 121 0.47 16.41 -5.64
N ASN A 122 1.42 17.33 -5.73
CA ASN A 122 1.12 18.76 -5.63
C ASN A 122 0.27 19.26 -6.82
N ALA A 123 0.52 18.75 -8.03
CA ALA A 123 -0.20 19.15 -9.25
C ALA A 123 -1.56 18.48 -9.46
N LEU A 124 -1.85 17.39 -8.75
CA LEU A 124 -3.01 16.52 -8.97
C LEU A 124 -3.97 16.51 -7.76
N HIS A 125 -5.18 16.00 -7.99
CA HIS A 125 -6.23 15.88 -6.99
C HIS A 125 -6.51 14.43 -6.65
N LEU A 126 -6.67 14.13 -5.36
CA LEU A 126 -7.09 12.84 -4.85
C LEU A 126 -8.55 12.56 -5.25
N ILE A 127 -8.87 11.30 -5.62
CA ILE A 127 -10.21 10.92 -6.12
C ILE A 127 -10.95 10.05 -5.09
N GLN A 128 -10.28 9.05 -4.51
CA GLN A 128 -10.85 8.21 -3.45
C GLN A 128 -9.85 7.88 -2.35
N VAL A 129 -10.37 7.65 -1.15
CA VAL A 129 -9.64 7.06 -0.01
C VAL A 129 -10.39 5.82 0.48
N GLY A 130 -9.68 4.71 0.61
CA GLY A 130 -10.20 3.47 1.17
C GLY A 130 -9.66 3.24 2.58
N LEU A 131 -10.54 2.85 3.52
CA LEU A 131 -10.16 2.49 4.88
C LEU A 131 -10.88 1.20 5.30
N ALA A 132 -10.15 0.09 5.38
CA ALA A 132 -10.67 -1.20 5.80
C ALA A 132 -10.24 -1.54 7.24
N PHE A 133 -11.21 -1.83 8.12
CA PHE A 133 -10.96 -2.08 9.55
C PHE A 133 -10.96 -3.57 9.86
N ALA A 134 -9.94 -4.04 10.57
CA ALA A 134 -9.79 -5.45 10.92
C ALA A 134 -9.17 -5.69 12.30
N THR A 135 -9.33 -6.91 12.82
CA THR A 135 -8.48 -7.44 13.91
C THR A 135 -7.35 -8.25 13.32
N ALA A 136 -6.34 -8.59 14.13
CA ALA A 136 -5.14 -9.30 13.66
C ALA A 136 -5.44 -10.57 12.84
N ASP A 137 -6.50 -11.31 13.18
CA ASP A 137 -6.79 -12.62 12.59
C ASP A 137 -8.07 -12.64 11.75
N SER A 138 -8.82 -11.55 11.72
CA SER A 138 -10.05 -11.46 10.92
C SER A 138 -9.78 -10.90 9.53
N ARG A 139 -10.67 -11.23 8.58
CA ARG A 139 -10.86 -10.38 7.39
C ARG A 139 -11.56 -9.09 7.84
N PRO A 140 -11.47 -7.98 7.08
CA PRO A 140 -12.21 -6.78 7.39
C PRO A 140 -13.69 -7.08 7.29
N SER A 141 -14.49 -6.58 8.23
CA SER A 141 -15.95 -6.69 8.16
C SER A 141 -16.57 -5.50 7.42
N VAL A 142 -15.87 -4.36 7.45
CA VAL A 142 -16.29 -3.11 6.85
C VAL A 142 -15.07 -2.38 6.25
N ALA A 143 -15.30 -1.74 5.11
CA ALA A 143 -14.43 -0.72 4.56
C ALA A 143 -15.24 0.54 4.21
N PHE A 144 -14.61 1.70 4.36
CA PHE A 144 -15.17 2.98 3.97
C PHE A 144 -14.48 3.44 2.70
N GLU A 145 -15.25 3.71 1.65
CA GLU A 145 -14.76 4.23 0.37
C GLU A 145 -15.23 5.67 0.23
N ILE A 146 -14.32 6.60 0.48
CA ILE A 146 -14.58 8.03 0.56
C ILE A 146 -14.34 8.64 -0.82
N ASN A 147 -15.38 9.22 -1.40
CA ASN A 147 -15.36 9.79 -2.75
C ASN A 147 -15.18 11.30 -2.68
N LEU A 148 -14.10 11.84 -3.25
CA LEU A 148 -13.75 13.27 -3.18
C LEU A 148 -14.31 14.05 -4.38
N ARG A 149 -14.50 15.37 -4.19
CA ARG A 149 -15.17 16.23 -5.18
C ARG A 149 -14.25 17.11 -6.02
N GLU A 150 -12.99 17.23 -5.64
CA GLU A 150 -12.07 18.24 -6.16
C GLU A 150 -11.63 17.95 -7.59
N PHE A 151 -11.55 16.66 -7.96
CA PHE A 151 -11.08 16.28 -9.29
C PHE A 151 -12.16 16.53 -10.36
N ASP A 152 -11.74 17.10 -11.48
CA ASP A 152 -12.59 17.37 -12.65
C ASP A 152 -11.77 17.05 -13.91
N PRO A 153 -12.09 15.98 -14.64
CA PRO A 153 -11.31 15.57 -15.81
C PRO A 153 -11.36 16.59 -16.96
N LEU A 154 -12.30 17.55 -16.95
CA LEU A 154 -12.41 18.57 -18.00
C LEU A 154 -11.41 19.72 -17.85
N VAL A 155 -10.96 19.99 -16.62
CA VAL A 155 -10.13 21.17 -16.33
C VAL A 155 -8.85 20.85 -15.57
N HIS A 156 -8.80 19.74 -14.84
CA HIS A 156 -7.64 19.40 -14.03
C HIS A 156 -6.62 18.55 -14.80
N PRO A 157 -5.31 18.77 -14.60
CA PRO A 157 -4.27 17.90 -15.12
C PRO A 157 -4.49 16.45 -14.67
N HIS A 158 -4.21 15.50 -15.56
CA HIS A 158 -4.33 14.07 -15.28
C HIS A 158 -3.60 13.24 -16.33
N ASN A 159 -3.38 11.97 -16.01
CA ASN A 159 -2.97 10.96 -16.97
C ASN A 159 -4.21 10.37 -17.66
N PRO A 160 -4.40 10.54 -18.99
CA PRO A 160 -5.62 10.09 -19.68
C PRO A 160 -5.88 8.59 -19.56
N THR A 161 -4.82 7.76 -19.58
CA THR A 161 -4.94 6.31 -19.42
C THR A 161 -5.46 5.94 -18.03
N SER A 162 -5.06 6.69 -16.99
CA SER A 162 -5.52 6.46 -15.63
C SER A 162 -7.00 6.83 -15.49
N ILE A 163 -7.43 7.95 -16.06
CA ILE A 163 -8.85 8.35 -16.07
C ILE A 163 -9.71 7.37 -16.87
N GLU A 164 -9.23 6.90 -18.02
CA GLU A 164 -9.94 5.88 -18.80
C GLU A 164 -10.10 4.58 -18.00
N LEU A 165 -9.04 4.15 -17.30
CA LEU A 165 -9.07 2.96 -16.45
C LEU A 165 -10.10 3.13 -15.31
N LEU A 166 -10.03 4.22 -14.56
CA LEU A 166 -10.94 4.51 -13.44
C LEU A 166 -12.40 4.61 -13.90
N THR A 167 -12.64 5.24 -15.05
CA THR A 167 -13.98 5.30 -15.67
C THR A 167 -14.48 3.88 -16.00
N LYS A 168 -13.63 3.03 -16.58
CA LYS A 168 -13.96 1.63 -16.90
C LYS A 168 -14.19 0.77 -15.65
N SER A 169 -13.53 1.10 -14.55
CA SER A 169 -13.73 0.43 -13.26
C SER A 169 -15.04 0.84 -12.58
N GLY A 170 -15.62 1.98 -12.96
CA GLY A 170 -16.93 2.44 -12.49
C GLY A 170 -16.92 3.75 -11.72
N ILE A 171 -15.82 4.50 -11.70
CA ILE A 171 -15.78 5.84 -11.10
C ILE A 171 -16.59 6.82 -11.95
N ASP A 172 -17.57 7.47 -11.31
CA ASP A 172 -18.43 8.49 -11.92
C ASP A 172 -17.93 9.89 -11.50
N PHE A 173 -17.07 10.48 -12.35
CA PHE A 173 -16.48 11.78 -12.09
C PHE A 173 -17.51 12.93 -12.03
N ASP A 174 -18.65 12.81 -12.70
CA ASP A 174 -19.71 13.81 -12.61
C ASP A 174 -20.38 13.76 -11.24
N ARG A 175 -20.63 12.55 -10.75
CA ARG A 175 -21.14 12.34 -9.40
C ARG A 175 -20.14 12.76 -8.32
N ASN A 176 -18.84 12.46 -8.48
CA ASN A 176 -17.78 12.96 -7.60
C ASN A 176 -17.89 14.48 -7.42
N ARG A 177 -17.98 15.25 -8.50
CA ARG A 177 -18.08 16.72 -8.42
C ARG A 177 -19.35 17.20 -7.74
N ALA A 178 -20.48 16.52 -8.00
CA ALA A 178 -21.79 16.91 -7.50
C ALA A 178 -22.04 16.52 -6.03
N GLU A 179 -21.60 15.32 -5.63
CA GLU A 179 -21.97 14.67 -4.37
C GLU A 179 -20.75 14.32 -3.48
N GLY A 180 -19.53 14.44 -4.01
CA GLY A 180 -18.30 14.06 -3.34
C GLY A 180 -18.02 14.89 -2.09
N VAL A 181 -17.25 14.28 -1.21
CA VAL A 181 -16.73 14.86 0.03
C VAL A 181 -15.75 15.98 -0.30
N ASP A 182 -15.90 17.10 0.38
CA ASP A 182 -14.91 18.18 0.38
C ASP A 182 -13.63 17.74 1.12
N ALA A 183 -12.48 17.86 0.47
CA ALA A 183 -11.19 17.42 0.99
C ALA A 183 -10.83 18.11 2.32
N SER A 184 -11.20 19.37 2.50
CA SER A 184 -10.93 20.10 3.75
C SER A 184 -11.81 19.56 4.89
N ARG A 185 -13.08 19.22 4.62
CA ARG A 185 -13.94 18.57 5.62
C ARG A 185 -13.42 17.17 5.96
N LEU A 186 -12.95 16.41 4.97
CA LEU A 186 -12.32 15.12 5.20
C LEU A 186 -11.10 15.23 6.11
N ALA A 187 -10.21 16.20 5.87
CA ALA A 187 -9.01 16.41 6.68
C ALA A 187 -9.36 16.63 8.16
N ILE A 188 -10.32 17.51 8.45
CA ILE A 188 -10.78 17.79 9.82
C ILE A 188 -11.31 16.51 10.48
N LEU A 189 -12.18 15.77 9.77
CA LEU A 189 -12.78 14.57 10.33
C LEU A 189 -11.78 13.43 10.53
N LEU A 190 -10.76 13.30 9.68
CA LEU A 190 -9.66 12.35 9.88
C LEU A 190 -8.87 12.67 11.16
N GLU A 191 -8.54 13.94 11.39
CA GLU A 191 -7.88 14.38 12.63
C GLU A 191 -8.76 14.10 13.87
N GLU A 192 -10.05 14.39 13.79
CA GLU A 192 -11.02 14.18 14.89
C GLU A 192 -11.44 12.70 15.07
N SER A 193 -11.19 11.83 14.09
CA SER A 193 -11.56 10.41 14.17
C SER A 193 -10.72 9.64 15.20
N GLY A 194 -9.56 10.19 15.53
CA GLY A 194 -8.58 9.55 16.40
C GLY A 194 -7.83 8.37 15.76
N ILE A 195 -7.99 8.08 14.47
CA ILE A 195 -7.21 7.01 13.82
C ILE A 195 -5.76 7.45 13.50
N LEU A 196 -5.51 8.75 13.49
CA LEU A 196 -4.19 9.36 13.27
C LEU A 196 -3.43 9.59 14.59
N GLY A 197 -2.12 9.85 14.48
CA GLY A 197 -1.22 10.14 15.59
C GLY A 197 -0.94 8.92 16.45
N ASN A 198 -0.85 9.11 17.77
CA ASN A 198 -0.66 8.03 18.74
C ASN A 198 -1.98 7.28 19.00
N SER A 199 -2.58 6.75 17.94
CA SER A 199 -3.91 6.13 17.95
C SER A 199 -3.92 4.67 18.40
N GLY A 200 -2.74 4.05 18.51
CA GLY A 200 -2.60 2.60 18.70
C GLY A 200 -2.97 1.78 17.46
N ILE A 201 -3.22 2.44 16.32
CA ILE A 201 -3.51 1.78 15.04
C ILE A 201 -2.24 1.25 14.41
N THR A 202 -2.36 0.06 13.83
CA THR A 202 -1.41 -0.49 12.88
C THR A 202 -1.93 -0.33 11.46
N TRP A 203 -1.14 0.35 10.62
CA TRP A 203 -1.48 0.59 9.22
C TRP A 203 -0.95 -0.51 8.31
N VAL A 204 -1.78 -0.98 7.37
CA VAL A 204 -1.40 -1.96 6.35
C VAL A 204 -1.70 -1.40 4.96
N THR A 205 -0.70 -1.36 4.10
CA THR A 205 -0.82 -0.72 2.79
C THR A 205 -0.08 -1.52 1.71
N PHE A 206 -0.19 -1.10 0.45
CA PHE A 206 0.54 -1.72 -0.65
C PHE A 206 1.18 -0.65 -1.54
N ASP A 207 2.51 -0.52 -1.49
CA ASP A 207 3.27 0.48 -2.26
C ASP A 207 2.81 1.95 -2.00
N PRO A 208 2.71 2.37 -0.72
CA PRO A 208 1.88 3.50 -0.29
C PRO A 208 2.53 4.88 -0.46
N ALA A 209 3.58 4.99 -1.26
CA ALA A 209 4.39 6.19 -1.33
C ALA A 209 3.54 7.41 -1.79
N SER A 210 2.70 7.22 -2.81
CA SER A 210 1.75 8.22 -3.29
C SER A 210 0.55 8.37 -2.36
N ASP A 211 0.03 7.27 -1.79
CA ASP A 211 -1.11 7.31 -0.86
C ASP A 211 -0.83 8.20 0.34
N PHE A 212 0.31 7.99 1.01
CA PHE A 212 0.72 8.83 2.13
C PHE A 212 1.03 10.25 1.69
N ALA A 213 1.57 10.46 0.49
CA ALA A 213 1.80 11.79 -0.05
C ALA A 213 0.48 12.57 -0.22
N TYR A 214 -0.57 11.94 -0.78
CA TYR A 214 -1.89 12.57 -0.87
C TYR A 214 -2.49 12.86 0.51
N LEU A 215 -2.40 11.93 1.46
CA LEU A 215 -2.94 12.16 2.80
C LEU A 215 -2.16 13.23 3.58
N VAL A 216 -0.83 13.30 3.45
CA VAL A 216 -0.04 14.39 4.05
C VAL A 216 -0.39 15.74 3.43
N LYS A 217 -0.54 15.83 2.10
CA LYS A 217 -1.01 17.06 1.43
C LYS A 217 -2.40 17.46 1.96
N LEU A 218 -3.31 16.51 2.06
CA LEU A 218 -4.68 16.72 2.54
C LEU A 218 -4.70 17.22 3.99
N LEU A 219 -3.99 16.54 4.90
CA LEU A 219 -3.97 16.87 6.34
C LEU A 219 -3.22 18.17 6.64
N THR A 220 -2.19 18.50 5.86
CA THR A 220 -1.44 19.76 6.06
C THR A 220 -2.04 20.95 5.34
N ALA A 221 -2.97 20.72 4.41
CA ALA A 221 -3.53 21.73 3.50
C ALA A 221 -2.45 22.57 2.79
N ARG A 222 -1.30 21.94 2.49
CA ARG A 222 -0.11 22.56 1.89
C ARG A 222 0.51 21.63 0.87
N ASP A 223 1.31 22.22 -0.01
CA ASP A 223 2.25 21.46 -0.83
C ASP A 223 3.17 20.61 0.05
N LEU A 224 3.53 19.44 -0.48
CA LEU A 224 4.38 18.48 0.23
C LEU A 224 5.75 19.06 0.59
N PRO A 225 6.37 18.59 1.69
CA PRO A 225 7.65 19.10 2.18
C PRO A 225 8.78 19.08 1.15
N ASP A 226 9.77 19.95 1.31
CA ASP A 226 10.89 20.05 0.36
C ASP A 226 11.85 18.88 0.40
N THR A 227 11.91 18.14 1.51
CA THR A 227 12.82 17.01 1.65
C THR A 227 12.06 15.73 1.97
N LEU A 228 12.59 14.60 1.48
CA LEU A 228 12.11 13.26 1.84
C LEU A 228 12.09 13.05 3.37
N SER A 229 13.07 13.58 4.09
CA SER A 229 13.16 13.45 5.55
C SER A 229 11.98 14.13 6.25
N ASP A 230 11.64 15.35 5.84
CA ASP A 230 10.53 16.09 6.42
C ASP A 230 9.19 15.45 6.08
N PHE A 231 9.06 14.92 4.85
CA PHE A 231 7.90 14.13 4.45
C PHE A 231 7.73 12.87 5.31
N LEU A 232 8.78 12.05 5.45
CA LEU A 232 8.70 10.83 6.26
C LEU A 232 8.45 11.14 7.74
N ARG A 233 8.91 12.29 8.24
CA ARG A 233 8.54 12.76 9.59
C ARG A 233 7.06 13.08 9.70
N ASN A 234 6.45 13.72 8.69
CA ASN A 234 5.00 13.91 8.66
C ASN A 234 4.25 12.56 8.62
N VAL A 235 4.71 11.60 7.81
CA VAL A 235 4.13 10.25 7.80
C VAL A 235 4.20 9.62 9.20
N GLY A 236 5.37 9.68 9.86
CA GLY A 236 5.52 9.18 11.21
C GLY A 236 4.66 9.90 12.25
N ASN A 237 4.45 11.22 12.10
CA ASN A 237 3.62 12.00 13.02
C ASN A 237 2.12 11.67 12.88
N PHE A 238 1.63 11.46 11.65
CA PHE A 238 0.22 11.18 11.40
C PHE A 238 -0.14 9.68 11.51
N PHE A 239 0.78 8.77 11.16
CA PHE A 239 0.50 7.35 11.03
C PHE A 239 1.34 6.46 11.94
N GLY A 240 2.31 7.03 12.67
CA GLY A 240 3.19 6.30 13.57
C GLY A 240 4.23 5.44 12.83
N ASN A 241 4.86 4.52 13.57
CA ASN A 241 5.86 3.60 13.03
C ASN A 241 5.33 2.16 12.79
N GLU A 242 4.12 1.82 13.28
CA GLU A 242 3.47 0.52 13.00
C GLU A 242 2.76 0.58 11.64
N VAL A 243 3.54 0.78 10.58
CA VAL A 243 3.10 0.82 9.19
C VAL A 243 3.73 -0.35 8.45
N TYR A 244 2.92 -1.19 7.81
CA TYR A 244 3.36 -2.35 7.07
C TYR A 244 3.02 -2.19 5.58
N ASP A 245 4.06 -1.92 4.79
CA ASP A 245 3.97 -1.94 3.34
C ASP A 245 4.16 -3.37 2.81
N VAL A 246 3.07 -3.95 2.34
CA VAL A 246 3.05 -5.31 1.79
C VAL A 246 3.99 -5.46 0.59
N LYS A 247 4.13 -4.42 -0.23
CA LYS A 247 5.05 -4.41 -1.37
C LYS A 247 6.50 -4.51 -0.91
N TYR A 248 6.85 -3.84 0.19
CA TYR A 248 8.17 -3.95 0.79
C TYR A 248 8.42 -5.36 1.36
N MET A 249 7.44 -5.93 2.07
CA MET A 249 7.53 -7.27 2.68
C MET A 249 7.85 -8.37 1.66
N ILE A 250 7.30 -8.27 0.44
CA ILE A 250 7.51 -9.29 -0.60
C ILE A 250 8.81 -9.11 -1.40
N ARG A 251 9.65 -8.10 -1.14
CA ARG A 251 10.89 -7.89 -1.91
C ARG A 251 11.86 -9.07 -1.85
N GLY A 252 11.87 -9.79 -0.73
CA GLY A 252 12.64 -11.04 -0.56
C GLY A 252 12.02 -12.25 -1.28
N LEU A 253 10.75 -12.15 -1.69
CA LEU A 253 9.95 -13.21 -2.29
C LEU A 253 9.82 -12.98 -3.80
N ARG A 254 10.96 -12.97 -4.52
CA ARG A 254 11.06 -12.57 -5.94
C ARG A 254 10.19 -13.35 -6.94
N TYR A 255 9.60 -14.47 -6.53
CA TYR A 255 8.65 -15.23 -7.35
C TYR A 255 7.23 -14.64 -7.33
N LEU A 256 6.93 -13.75 -6.37
CA LEU A 256 5.64 -13.09 -6.28
C LEU A 256 5.55 -11.90 -7.25
N PRO A 257 4.42 -11.73 -7.96
CA PRO A 257 4.18 -10.58 -8.82
C PRO A 257 4.24 -9.24 -8.09
N GLY A 258 4.46 -8.17 -8.87
CA GLY A 258 4.58 -6.82 -8.31
C GLY A 258 3.26 -6.07 -8.11
N LYS A 259 2.18 -6.43 -8.79
CA LYS A 259 0.88 -5.75 -8.65
C LYS A 259 0.05 -6.42 -7.56
N LEU A 260 -0.74 -5.65 -6.81
CA LEU A 260 -1.55 -6.15 -5.69
C LEU A 260 -2.43 -7.33 -6.10
N GLU A 261 -3.24 -7.17 -7.14
CA GLU A 261 -4.17 -8.19 -7.63
C GLU A 261 -3.45 -9.49 -8.04
N ASP A 262 -2.37 -9.38 -8.82
CA ASP A 262 -1.61 -10.55 -9.28
C ASP A 262 -0.88 -11.25 -8.13
N MET A 263 -0.33 -10.46 -7.18
CA MET A 263 0.30 -10.98 -5.98
C MET A 263 -0.71 -11.71 -5.11
N ALA A 264 -1.84 -11.10 -4.79
CA ALA A 264 -2.91 -11.69 -4.00
C ALA A 264 -3.37 -13.03 -4.61
N ARG A 265 -3.60 -13.05 -5.94
CA ARG A 265 -3.96 -14.26 -6.67
C ARG A 265 -2.90 -15.36 -6.52
N SER A 266 -1.61 -15.01 -6.60
CA SER A 266 -0.52 -16.00 -6.52
C SER A 266 -0.39 -16.68 -5.16
N ILE A 267 -0.86 -16.03 -4.09
CA ILE A 267 -0.90 -16.59 -2.72
C ILE A 267 -2.29 -17.15 -2.33
N GLY A 268 -3.19 -17.27 -3.31
CA GLY A 268 -4.52 -17.85 -3.14
C GLY A 268 -5.53 -16.92 -2.44
N VAL A 269 -5.27 -15.61 -2.42
CA VAL A 269 -6.23 -14.59 -1.99
C VAL A 269 -7.01 -14.11 -3.21
N LYS A 270 -8.33 -14.03 -3.08
CA LYS A 270 -9.24 -13.50 -4.10
C LYS A 270 -9.88 -12.22 -3.59
N ARG A 271 -10.23 -11.32 -4.49
CA ARG A 271 -11.12 -10.19 -4.18
C ARG A 271 -12.51 -10.74 -3.88
N GLU A 272 -13.03 -10.42 -2.70
CA GLU A 272 -14.31 -10.96 -2.20
C GLU A 272 -15.46 -9.97 -2.35
N THR A 273 -15.16 -8.66 -2.30
CA THR A 273 -16.14 -7.57 -2.44
C THR A 273 -15.55 -6.47 -3.32
N GLY A 274 -16.39 -5.84 -4.13
CA GLY A 274 -16.05 -4.67 -4.93
C GLY A 274 -15.22 -5.00 -6.18
N SER A 275 -14.78 -3.94 -6.87
CA SER A 275 -14.00 -4.01 -8.10
C SER A 275 -12.54 -3.64 -7.84
N SER A 276 -11.65 -4.03 -8.76
CA SER A 276 -10.28 -3.49 -8.78
C SER A 276 -10.30 -2.01 -9.14
N HIS A 277 -9.33 -1.25 -8.64
CA HIS A 277 -9.23 0.20 -8.83
C HIS A 277 -10.38 0.96 -8.15
N HIS A 278 -10.66 0.54 -6.93
CA HIS A 278 -11.62 1.15 -6.01
C HIS A 278 -11.00 1.06 -4.63
N ALA A 279 -10.67 2.21 -4.06
CA ALA A 279 -9.79 2.29 -2.89
C ALA A 279 -10.28 1.43 -1.70
N GLY A 280 -11.60 1.35 -1.47
CA GLY A 280 -12.16 0.53 -0.39
C GLY A 280 -11.99 -0.97 -0.64
N SER A 281 -12.21 -1.42 -1.87
CA SER A 281 -12.01 -2.82 -2.28
C SER A 281 -10.53 -3.21 -2.27
N ASP A 282 -9.67 -2.32 -2.74
CA ASP A 282 -8.21 -2.51 -2.76
C ASP A 282 -7.61 -2.53 -1.35
N SER A 283 -8.11 -1.70 -0.43
CA SER A 283 -7.78 -1.76 1.00
C SER A 283 -8.12 -3.13 1.62
N ILE A 284 -9.30 -3.70 1.30
CA ILE A 284 -9.66 -5.04 1.77
C ILE A 284 -8.70 -6.09 1.22
N LEU A 285 -8.35 -5.99 -0.07
CA LEU A 285 -7.45 -6.94 -0.71
C LEU A 285 -6.03 -6.86 -0.14
N ALA A 286 -5.52 -5.65 0.10
CA ALA A 286 -4.22 -5.40 0.73
C ALA A 286 -4.15 -6.04 2.12
N TRP A 287 -5.18 -5.84 2.96
CA TRP A 287 -5.27 -6.52 4.26
C TRP A 287 -5.26 -8.04 4.14
N ASN A 288 -6.11 -8.59 3.27
CA ASN A 288 -6.23 -10.04 3.10
C ASN A 288 -4.92 -10.66 2.61
N ALA A 289 -4.19 -9.96 1.73
CA ALA A 289 -2.89 -10.37 1.27
C ALA A 289 -1.83 -10.29 2.37
N PHE A 290 -1.80 -9.20 3.15
CA PHE A 290 -0.93 -9.05 4.32
C PHE A 290 -1.09 -10.22 5.30
N ARG A 291 -2.34 -10.52 5.70
CA ARG A 291 -2.66 -11.61 6.62
C ARG A 291 -2.20 -12.95 6.06
N LYS A 292 -2.48 -13.22 4.79
CA LYS A 292 -2.06 -14.48 4.14
C LYS A 292 -0.53 -14.60 4.06
N LEU A 293 0.18 -13.54 3.71
CA LEU A 293 1.64 -13.51 3.66
C LEU A 293 2.26 -13.74 5.04
N ARG A 294 1.72 -13.07 6.08
CA ARG A 294 2.12 -13.29 7.47
C ARG A 294 2.04 -14.77 7.83
N ASP A 295 0.90 -15.40 7.55
CA ASP A 295 0.66 -16.79 7.93
C ASP A 295 1.53 -17.77 7.12
N LEU A 296 1.73 -17.51 5.82
CA LEU A 296 2.50 -18.39 4.93
C LEU A 296 4.02 -18.27 5.07
N HIS A 297 4.55 -17.05 5.22
CA HIS A 297 5.98 -16.76 5.09
C HIS A 297 6.63 -16.22 6.37
N PHE A 298 5.84 -15.68 7.30
CA PHE A 298 6.37 -14.94 8.44
C PHE A 298 5.80 -15.44 9.78
N SER A 299 5.23 -16.64 9.83
CA SER A 299 4.63 -17.21 11.05
C SER A 299 5.65 -17.46 12.17
N GLN A 300 6.90 -17.76 11.81
CA GLN A 300 7.98 -17.99 12.79
C GLN A 300 8.73 -16.71 13.17
N THR A 301 9.01 -15.84 12.21
CA THR A 301 9.80 -14.61 12.43
C THR A 301 8.95 -13.43 12.90
N GLY A 302 7.63 -13.49 12.66
CA GLY A 302 6.75 -12.33 12.74
C GLY A 302 7.03 -11.32 11.63
N VAL A 303 6.24 -10.24 11.64
CA VAL A 303 6.29 -9.18 10.63
C VAL A 303 6.98 -7.89 11.10
N ARG A 304 7.26 -7.75 12.41
CA ARG A 304 7.78 -6.50 13.01
C ARG A 304 9.06 -5.97 12.36
N GLN A 305 9.89 -6.83 11.78
CA GLN A 305 11.09 -6.44 11.03
C GLN A 305 10.81 -5.59 9.78
N PHE A 306 9.56 -5.56 9.30
CA PHE A 306 9.12 -4.75 8.16
C PHE A 306 8.43 -3.45 8.58
N ALA A 307 8.18 -3.24 9.87
CA ALA A 307 7.45 -2.09 10.36
C ALA A 307 8.18 -0.78 10.04
N GLY A 308 7.42 0.22 9.59
CA GLY A 308 7.90 1.58 9.40
C GLY A 308 8.84 1.75 8.21
N VAL A 309 8.83 0.84 7.23
CA VAL A 309 9.63 0.99 6.01
C VAL A 309 8.73 1.03 4.79
N LEU A 310 8.75 2.15 4.07
CA LEU A 310 8.00 2.32 2.84
C LEU A 310 8.84 1.84 1.66
N ASN A 311 8.24 1.04 0.79
CA ASN A 311 8.86 0.67 -0.47
C ASN A 311 9.24 1.95 -1.24
N ALA A 312 10.37 1.86 -1.96
CA ALA A 312 10.96 2.94 -2.74
C ALA A 312 11.51 4.16 -1.95
N LEU A 313 10.96 4.49 -0.77
CA LEU A 313 11.30 5.70 0.01
C LEU A 313 12.18 5.44 1.24
N GLY A 314 12.08 4.26 1.86
CA GLY A 314 12.90 3.89 3.02
C GLY A 314 12.20 4.06 4.38
N PRO A 315 12.96 4.09 5.48
CA PRO A 315 12.41 4.01 6.83
C PRO A 315 11.80 5.34 7.30
N ILE A 316 10.63 5.26 7.93
CA ILE A 316 10.03 6.34 8.72
C ILE A 316 10.92 6.58 9.96
N PRO A 317 11.31 7.83 10.27
CA PRO A 317 12.13 8.11 11.45
C PRO A 317 11.47 7.63 12.75
N SER A 318 12.27 7.02 13.63
CA SER A 318 11.82 6.57 14.95
C SER A 318 11.45 7.73 15.86
N GLY A 319 10.46 7.54 16.74
CA GLY A 319 10.06 8.53 17.74
C GLY A 319 9.15 9.63 17.21
N CYS A 320 8.66 9.51 15.98
CA CYS A 320 7.56 10.32 15.48
C CYS A 320 6.24 9.81 16.09
N GLY A 321 5.37 10.72 16.56
CA GLY A 321 4.15 10.37 17.31
C GLY A 321 4.05 10.97 18.72
N VAL A 322 5.06 11.74 19.16
CA VAL A 322 4.96 12.66 20.31
C VAL A 322 4.57 14.04 19.79
N ASN A 323 3.36 14.48 20.15
CA ASN A 323 2.72 15.76 19.85
C ASN A 323 3.66 16.90 19.40
N SER A 324 3.32 17.55 18.29
CA SER A 324 3.58 18.98 18.10
C SER A 324 2.29 19.70 17.69
N ALA A 325 1.29 19.65 18.57
CA ALA A 325 0.27 20.70 18.62
C ALA A 325 0.91 21.97 19.20
N ALA A 326 1.72 22.67 18.40
CA ALA A 326 2.16 24.06 18.60
C ALA A 326 3.15 24.48 17.50
N ALA A 327 2.67 24.79 16.30
CA ALA A 327 3.41 25.63 15.34
C ALA A 327 2.47 26.27 14.31
N ALA A 328 1.41 26.94 14.78
CA ALA A 328 0.58 27.77 13.91
C ALA A 328 -0.11 28.90 14.70
N THR A 329 0.64 29.65 15.52
CA THR A 329 0.22 30.99 15.97
C THR A 329 1.46 31.84 16.22
N GLY A 330 1.65 32.90 15.44
CA GLY A 330 2.69 33.89 15.72
C GLY A 330 3.10 34.77 14.56
N ASP A 331 2.14 35.39 13.86
CA ASP A 331 2.40 36.64 13.14
C ASP A 331 2.11 37.81 14.09
N GLY A 332 2.97 38.83 14.13
CA GLY A 332 2.59 40.16 14.62
C GLY A 332 3.62 40.95 15.42
N SER A 333 4.43 41.73 14.70
CA SER A 333 4.87 43.10 15.02
C SER A 333 5.73 43.40 16.26
N GLY A 334 6.89 44.01 16.01
CA GLY A 334 7.68 44.70 17.02
C GLY A 334 8.85 45.46 16.41
N SER A 335 8.59 46.63 15.81
CA SER A 335 9.63 47.59 15.48
C SER A 335 10.19 48.21 16.77
N SER A 336 11.52 48.20 16.96
CA SER A 336 12.18 49.34 17.60
C SER A 336 13.68 49.31 17.31
N SER A 337 14.13 50.39 16.69
CA SER A 337 15.49 50.88 16.56
C SER A 337 16.31 50.80 17.85
N ASN A 338 17.58 50.41 17.74
CA ASN A 338 18.58 50.63 18.78
C ASN A 338 19.81 51.34 18.18
N LYS A 339 19.98 52.63 18.54
CA LYS A 339 21.18 53.45 18.34
C LYS A 339 21.93 53.49 19.69
N PRO A 340 23.27 53.58 19.74
CA PRO A 340 24.05 53.25 20.93
C PRO A 340 24.17 54.44 21.90
N PRO A 341 24.51 54.19 23.18
CA PRO A 341 24.74 55.26 24.14
C PRO A 341 26.10 55.92 23.94
N VAL A 342 26.06 57.25 24.01
CA VAL A 342 27.19 58.17 24.21
C VAL A 342 27.68 58.00 25.65
N GLY A 343 28.99 57.84 25.84
CA GLY A 343 29.64 57.92 27.14
C GLY A 343 30.29 59.28 27.31
N ASP A 344 29.90 60.02 28.35
CA ASP A 344 30.64 61.14 28.91
C ASP A 344 31.55 60.61 30.04
N ASN A 345 32.86 60.58 29.79
CA ASN A 345 33.96 61.09 30.63
C ASN A 345 35.32 60.67 30.07
#